data_AF-A0A7M1USK9-F1
#
_entry.id   AF-A0A7M1USK9-F1
#
_cell.length_a   1.000
_cell.length_b   1.000
_cell.length_c   1.000
_cell.angle_alpha   90.00
_cell.angle_beta   90.00
_cell.angle_gamma   90.00
#
_symmetry.space_group_name_H-M   'P 1'
#
loop_
_entity.id
_entity.type
_entity.pdbx_description
1 polymer ?
#
loop_
_entity_poly.entity_id
_entity_poly.type
_entity_poly.pdbx_seq_one_letter_code
_entity_poly.pdbx_strand_id
1 'polypeptide(L)'
;MQDEYGVKFSEIKTLQPQEILTGLVGGYIDVAILPEPYPEVAESKGLMILLLSSEVWPDMPGSYLFTTVDYLEKNRDVLRIIADLVGEMVDEVEEDPSKAVETLSKWLDISGDDALRAIQRIQWNTSLDGDQIQAYIDFAYSKRVIKERYNATLLVESV
;
A
#
# COMPACT_ATOMS: atom_id res chain seq x y z
N MET A 1 25.32 1.29 10.93
CA MET A 1 25.05 2.04 9.69
C MET A 1 24.44 3.39 10.05
N GLN A 2 24.67 4.44 9.27
CA GLN A 2 24.09 5.76 9.52
C GLN A 2 23.50 6.30 8.21
N ASP A 3 22.29 6.83 8.27
CA ASP A 3 21.65 7.44 7.10
C ASP A 3 22.07 8.91 6.89
N GLU A 4 21.53 9.54 5.84
CA GLU A 4 21.80 10.94 5.50
C GLU A 4 21.28 11.95 6.53
N TYR A 5 20.34 11.54 7.39
CA TYR A 5 19.76 12.36 8.46
C TYR A 5 20.46 12.14 9.81
N GLY A 6 21.47 11.27 9.85
CA GLY A 6 22.29 11.00 11.02
C GLY A 6 21.70 9.94 11.96
N VAL A 7 20.63 9.25 11.57
CA VAL A 7 20.03 8.15 12.34
C VAL A 7 20.93 6.92 12.25
N LYS A 8 21.23 6.33 13.40
CA LYS A 8 22.12 5.16 13.51
C LYS A 8 21.30 3.90 13.65
N PHE A 9 21.48 2.98 12.70
CA PHE A 9 20.89 1.66 12.73
C PHE A 9 21.96 0.62 13.06
N SER A 10 21.68 -0.24 14.03
CA SER A 10 22.49 -1.44 14.30
C SER A 10 22.38 -2.44 13.14
N GLU A 11 21.17 -2.58 12.59
CA GLU A 11 20.83 -3.51 11.51
C GLU A 11 19.60 -2.99 10.73
N ILE A 12 19.48 -3.32 9.44
CA ILE A 12 18.25 -3.13 8.65
C ILE A 12 17.90 -4.48 8.00
N LYS A 13 16.64 -4.88 8.10
CA LYS A 13 16.12 -6.15 7.55
C LYS A 13 14.89 -5.91 6.69
N THR A 14 14.71 -6.77 5.70
CA THR A 14 13.46 -6.92 4.96
C THR A 14 12.80 -8.22 5.41
N LEU A 15 11.57 -8.12 5.90
CA LEU A 15 10.78 -9.23 6.45
C LEU A 15 9.33 -9.13 5.95
N GLN A 16 8.54 -10.19 6.13
CA GLN A 16 7.11 -10.12 5.82
C GLN A 16 6.38 -9.22 6.84
N PRO A 17 5.29 -8.52 6.47
CA PRO A 17 4.57 -7.60 7.36
C PRO A 17 4.20 -8.20 8.72
N GLN A 18 3.70 -9.45 8.74
CA GLN A 18 3.38 -10.17 9.97
C GLN A 18 4.59 -10.45 10.88
N GLU A 19 5.77 -10.69 10.30
CA GLU A 19 7.02 -10.88 11.05
C GLU A 19 7.50 -9.56 11.63
N ILE A 20 7.38 -8.46 10.86
CA ILE A 20 7.69 -7.10 11.32
C ILE A 20 6.81 -6.73 12.51
N LEU A 21 5.49 -6.90 12.40
CA LEU A 21 4.54 -6.62 13.49
C LEU A 21 4.88 -7.44 14.75
N THR A 22 5.15 -8.74 14.58
CA THR A 22 5.54 -9.60 15.71
C THR A 22 6.84 -9.12 16.36
N GLY A 23 7.83 -8.74 15.57
CA GLY A 23 9.11 -8.21 16.04
C GLY A 23 8.97 -6.88 16.79
N LEU A 24 8.15 -5.97 16.29
CA LEU A 24 7.82 -4.69 16.92
C LEU A 24 7.14 -4.91 18.28
N VAL A 25 6.06 -5.70 18.32
CA VAL A 25 5.31 -5.99 19.55
C VAL A 25 6.18 -6.71 20.58
N GLY A 26 7.07 -7.59 20.13
CA GLY A 26 8.02 -8.32 20.97
C GLY A 26 9.23 -7.51 21.42
N GLY A 27 9.43 -6.29 20.91
CA GLY A 27 10.58 -5.43 21.24
C GLY A 27 11.90 -5.86 20.59
N TYR A 28 11.87 -6.72 19.56
CA TYR A 28 13.05 -7.15 18.80
C TYR A 28 13.36 -6.24 17.61
N ILE A 29 12.38 -5.41 17.21
CA ILE A 29 12.51 -4.37 16.19
C ILE A 29 12.12 -3.05 16.86
N ASP A 30 12.98 -2.04 16.77
CA ASP A 30 12.73 -0.73 17.41
C ASP A 30 11.80 0.16 16.57
N VAL A 31 11.93 0.11 15.24
CA VAL A 31 11.18 0.92 14.27
C VAL A 31 10.97 0.12 12.98
N ALA A 32 9.80 0.24 12.35
CA ALA A 32 9.56 -0.36 11.04
C ALA A 32 8.65 0.48 10.15
N ILE A 33 8.67 0.15 8.86
CA ILE A 33 7.70 0.60 7.87
C ILE A 33 6.74 -0.56 7.64
N LEU A 34 5.43 -0.29 7.74
CA LEU A 34 4.37 -1.27 7.62
C LEU A 34 3.29 -0.74 6.66
N PRO A 35 2.77 -1.57 5.74
CA PRO A 35 1.59 -1.22 4.97
C PRO A 35 0.33 -1.36 5.84
N GLU A 36 -0.72 -0.60 5.52
CA GLU A 36 -2.04 -0.77 6.11
C GLU A 36 -2.52 -2.24 5.92
N PRO A 37 -3.18 -2.83 6.92
CA PRO A 37 -3.64 -2.26 8.19
C PRO A 37 -2.69 -2.52 9.38
N TYR A 38 -1.45 -2.97 9.13
CA TYR A 38 -0.54 -3.40 10.20
C TYR A 38 -0.16 -2.26 11.17
N PRO A 39 -0.01 -0.98 10.78
CA PRO A 39 0.19 0.13 11.70
C PRO A 39 -0.92 0.25 12.75
N GLU A 40 -2.20 0.08 12.36
CA GLU A 40 -3.33 0.17 13.28
C GLU A 40 -3.35 -1.00 14.26
N VAL A 41 -2.97 -2.20 13.80
CA VAL A 41 -2.79 -3.37 14.67
C VAL A 41 -1.64 -3.16 15.66
N ALA A 42 -0.57 -2.47 15.26
CA ALA A 42 0.51 -2.12 16.18
C ALA A 42 0.04 -1.06 17.20
N GLU A 43 -0.69 -0.04 16.74
CA GLU A 43 -1.25 1.02 17.59
C GLU A 43 -2.19 0.45 18.67
N SER A 44 -3.05 -0.51 18.31
CA SER A 44 -3.94 -1.18 19.27
C SER A 44 -3.20 -2.03 20.33
N LYS A 45 -1.93 -2.35 20.09
CA LYS A 45 -1.02 -3.03 21.02
C LYS A 45 -0.15 -2.06 21.82
N GLY A 46 -0.42 -0.75 21.74
CA GLY A 46 0.26 0.30 22.50
C GLY A 46 1.52 0.85 21.84
N LEU A 47 1.77 0.53 20.57
CA LEU A 47 2.85 1.15 19.78
C LEU A 47 2.38 2.48 19.17
N MET A 48 3.32 3.26 18.64
CA MET A 48 3.06 4.58 18.09
C MET A 48 3.40 4.63 16.60
N ILE A 49 2.51 5.24 15.82
CA ILE A 49 2.78 5.62 14.44
C ILE A 49 3.53 6.95 14.46
N LEU A 50 4.72 6.96 13.87
CA LEU A 50 5.60 8.14 13.88
C LEU A 50 5.40 9.05 12.67
N LEU A 51 5.01 8.47 11.53
CA LEU A 51 4.88 9.16 10.25
C LEU A 51 4.01 8.33 9.32
N LEU A 52 3.07 8.97 8.63
CA LEU A 52 2.29 8.36 7.56
C LEU A 52 2.93 8.66 6.19
N SER A 53 2.81 7.73 5.25
CA SER A 53 3.27 7.94 3.87
C SER A 53 2.59 9.14 3.22
N SER A 54 1.30 9.34 3.48
CA SER A 54 0.50 10.46 2.99
C SER A 54 0.92 11.83 3.56
N GLU A 55 1.63 11.89 4.69
CA GLU A 55 2.20 13.14 5.20
C GLU A 55 3.45 13.57 4.43
N VAL A 56 4.13 12.62 3.79
CA VAL A 56 5.35 12.85 3.01
C VAL A 56 5.04 12.97 1.52
N TRP A 57 4.12 12.14 1.04
CA TRP A 57 3.67 12.06 -0.33
C TRP A 57 2.16 11.80 -0.34
N PRO A 58 1.33 12.86 -0.30
CA PRO A 58 -0.12 12.74 -0.17
C PRO A 58 -0.77 11.84 -1.22
N ASP A 59 -0.39 12.03 -2.49
CA ASP A 59 -0.91 11.27 -3.62
C ASP A 59 0.02 10.11 -4.01
N MET A 60 0.73 9.54 -3.03
CA MET A 60 1.63 8.42 -3.29
C MET A 60 0.83 7.27 -3.86
N PRO A 61 1.21 6.75 -5.05
CA PRO A 61 0.48 5.63 -5.58
C PRO A 61 0.62 4.38 -4.69
N GLY A 62 -0.51 3.74 -4.45
CA GLY A 62 -0.60 2.54 -3.62
C GLY A 62 -0.49 1.25 -4.44
N SER A 63 -1.59 0.50 -4.47
CA SER A 63 -1.67 -0.77 -5.20
C SER A 63 -2.20 -0.58 -6.62
N TYR A 64 -1.78 -1.47 -7.53
CA TYR A 64 -2.29 -1.51 -8.90
C TYR A 64 -2.71 -2.93 -9.29
N LEU A 65 -3.60 -3.01 -10.28
CA LEU A 65 -3.86 -4.22 -11.02
C LEU A 65 -2.84 -4.36 -12.16
N PHE A 66 -2.15 -5.49 -12.22
CA PHE A 66 -1.18 -5.79 -13.28
C PHE A 66 -1.65 -6.97 -14.12
N THR A 67 -1.36 -6.91 -15.41
CA THR A 67 -1.51 -8.03 -16.34
C THR A 67 -0.34 -8.06 -17.32
N THR A 68 -0.18 -9.18 -18.01
CA THR A 68 0.79 -9.27 -19.10
C THR A 68 0.22 -8.64 -20.37
N VAL A 69 1.07 -8.06 -21.21
CA VAL A 69 0.68 -7.49 -22.52
C VAL A 69 -0.07 -8.52 -23.36
N ASP A 70 0.47 -9.74 -23.45
CA ASP A 70 -0.15 -10.86 -24.16
C ASP A 70 -1.58 -11.17 -23.71
N TYR A 71 -1.85 -11.11 -22.41
CA TYR A 71 -3.18 -11.37 -21.87
C TYR A 71 -4.12 -10.21 -22.14
N LEU A 72 -3.63 -8.98 -22.01
CA LEU A 72 -4.36 -7.75 -22.34
C LEU A 72 -4.84 -7.74 -23.79
N GLU A 73 -3.96 -8.07 -24.73
CA GLU A 73 -4.29 -8.10 -26.15
C GLU A 73 -5.34 -9.16 -26.50
N LYS A 74 -5.34 -10.29 -25.80
CA LYS A 74 -6.21 -11.45 -26.10
C LYS A 74 -7.54 -11.43 -25.34
N ASN A 75 -7.61 -10.78 -24.18
CA ASN A 75 -8.73 -10.91 -23.23
C ASN A 75 -9.17 -9.55 -22.66
N ARG A 76 -9.17 -8.49 -23.50
CA ARG A 76 -9.53 -7.14 -23.06
C ARG A 76 -10.94 -7.06 -22.47
N ASP A 77 -11.89 -7.84 -22.98
CA ASP A 77 -13.24 -7.96 -22.45
C ASP A 77 -13.27 -8.48 -21.01
N VAL A 78 -12.49 -9.52 -20.72
CA VAL A 78 -12.35 -10.07 -19.36
C VAL A 78 -11.71 -9.04 -18.43
N LEU A 79 -10.67 -8.34 -18.89
CA LEU A 79 -10.02 -7.32 -18.06
C LEU A 79 -10.91 -6.13 -17.75
N ARG A 80 -11.75 -5.72 -18.70
CA ARG A 80 -12.75 -4.67 -18.43
C ARG A 80 -13.74 -5.09 -17.36
N ILE A 81 -14.25 -6.32 -17.41
CA ILE A 81 -15.13 -6.85 -16.37
C ILE A 81 -14.45 -6.83 -14.99
N ILE A 82 -13.16 -7.20 -14.93
CA ILE A 82 -12.39 -7.15 -13.67
C ILE A 82 -12.22 -5.71 -13.19
N ALA A 83 -11.89 -4.77 -14.08
CA ALA A 83 -11.73 -3.36 -13.72
C ALA A 83 -13.04 -2.75 -13.23
N ASP A 84 -14.16 -3.01 -13.92
CA ASP A 84 -15.49 -2.56 -13.54
C ASP A 84 -15.87 -3.13 -12.16
N LEU A 85 -15.68 -4.43 -11.93
CA LEU A 85 -15.95 -5.07 -10.63
C LEU A 85 -15.12 -4.46 -9.50
N VAL A 86 -13.84 -4.17 -9.74
CA VAL A 86 -12.98 -3.53 -8.73
C VAL A 86 -13.44 -2.09 -8.47
N GLY A 87 -13.84 -1.36 -9.51
CA GLY A 87 -14.46 -0.03 -9.39
C GLY A 87 -15.69 -0.05 -8.50
N GLU A 88 -16.66 -0.93 -8.80
CA GLU A 88 -17.88 -1.10 -8.00
C GLU A 88 -17.56 -1.43 -6.53
N MET A 89 -16.59 -2.32 -6.28
CA MET A 89 -16.20 -2.68 -4.92
C MET A 89 -15.50 -1.55 -4.17
N VAL A 90 -14.72 -0.72 -4.87
CA VAL A 90 -14.09 0.49 -4.28
C VAL A 90 -15.16 1.52 -3.93
N ASP A 91 -16.11 1.75 -4.82
CA ASP A 91 -17.24 2.65 -4.58
C ASP A 91 -18.09 2.16 -3.40
N GLU A 92 -18.37 0.84 -3.31
CA GLU A 92 -19.04 0.25 -2.15
C GLU A 92 -18.32 0.54 -0.82
N VAL A 93 -16.98 0.47 -0.79
CA VAL A 93 -16.20 0.72 0.42
C VAL A 93 -16.20 2.19 0.83
N GLU A 94 -16.15 3.11 -0.14
CA GLU A 94 -16.25 4.55 0.11
C GLU A 94 -17.64 4.95 0.60
N GLU A 95 -18.70 4.34 0.07
CA GLU A 95 -20.09 4.60 0.48
C GLU A 95 -20.44 3.99 1.84
N ASP A 96 -20.10 2.70 2.05
CA ASP A 96 -20.31 1.98 3.31
C ASP A 96 -19.19 0.97 3.58
N PRO A 97 -18.21 1.31 4.44
CA PRO A 97 -17.07 0.44 4.70
C PRO A 97 -17.43 -0.77 5.57
N SER A 98 -18.67 -0.91 6.06
CA SER A 98 -19.05 -1.92 7.07
C SER A 98 -18.66 -3.36 6.68
N LYS A 99 -18.86 -3.72 5.41
CA LYS A 99 -18.50 -5.05 4.88
C LYS A 99 -16.99 -5.28 4.84
N ALA A 100 -16.23 -4.25 4.46
CA ALA A 100 -14.76 -4.30 4.49
C ALA A 100 -14.25 -4.39 5.93
N VAL A 101 -14.84 -3.62 6.85
CA VAL A 101 -14.52 -3.63 8.29
C VAL A 101 -14.75 -5.02 8.88
N GLU A 102 -15.91 -5.62 8.64
CA GLU A 102 -16.24 -6.95 9.13
C GLU A 102 -15.25 -8.00 8.61
N THR A 103 -14.93 -7.94 7.31
CA THR A 103 -14.00 -8.86 6.67
C THR A 103 -12.59 -8.72 7.25
N LEU A 104 -12.10 -7.49 7.37
CA LEU A 104 -10.76 -7.19 7.86
C LEU A 104 -10.59 -7.57 9.33
N SER A 105 -11.60 -7.24 10.16
CA SER A 105 -11.64 -7.59 11.58
C SER A 105 -11.52 -9.10 11.79
N LYS A 106 -12.26 -9.89 11.00
CA LYS A 106 -12.21 -11.35 11.05
C LYS A 106 -10.89 -11.91 10.55
N TRP A 107 -10.33 -11.33 9.48
CA TRP A 107 -9.11 -11.85 8.86
C TRP A 107 -7.88 -11.64 9.75
N LEU A 108 -7.83 -10.52 10.48
CA LEU A 108 -6.69 -10.13 11.31
C LEU A 108 -6.91 -10.28 12.80
N ASP A 109 -8.08 -10.76 13.22
CA ASP A 109 -8.47 -10.90 14.63
C ASP A 109 -8.29 -9.58 15.41
N ILE A 110 -8.84 -8.50 14.84
CA ILE A 110 -8.82 -7.15 15.43
C ILE A 110 -10.24 -6.63 15.68
N SER A 111 -10.34 -5.56 16.47
CA SER A 111 -11.63 -4.93 16.74
C SER A 111 -12.20 -4.26 15.48
N GLY A 112 -13.53 -4.14 15.41
CA GLY A 112 -14.21 -3.40 14.34
C GLY A 112 -13.74 -1.95 14.26
N ASP A 113 -13.46 -1.31 15.39
CA ASP A 113 -12.98 0.06 15.45
C ASP A 113 -11.56 0.18 14.86
N ASP A 114 -10.66 -0.77 15.15
CA ASP A 114 -9.31 -0.78 14.56
C ASP A 114 -9.36 -1.01 13.05
N ALA A 115 -10.19 -1.94 12.60
CA ALA A 115 -10.40 -2.21 11.18
C ALA A 115 -10.99 -0.99 10.44
N LEU A 116 -11.97 -0.31 11.05
CA LEU A 116 -12.54 0.92 10.48
C LEU A 116 -11.49 2.02 10.36
N ARG A 117 -10.67 2.23 11.40
CA ARG A 117 -9.57 3.20 11.35
C ARG A 117 -8.59 2.90 10.21
N ALA A 118 -8.25 1.62 10.00
CA ALA A 118 -7.35 1.23 8.93
C ALA A 118 -7.96 1.49 7.54
N ILE A 119 -9.23 1.13 7.34
CA ILE A 119 -9.93 1.33 6.08
C ILE A 119 -10.07 2.81 5.74
N GLN A 120 -10.36 3.66 6.74
CA GLN A 120 -10.49 5.10 6.55
C GLN A 120 -9.18 5.84 6.27
N ARG A 121 -8.03 5.20 6.52
CA ARG A 121 -6.70 5.77 6.20
C ARG A 121 -6.30 5.50 4.75
N ILE A 122 -6.97 4.57 4.08
CA ILE A 122 -6.75 4.27 2.67
C ILE A 122 -7.59 5.23 1.84
N GLN A 123 -6.97 5.91 0.87
CA GLN A 123 -7.69 6.66 -0.15
C GLN A 123 -8.14 5.69 -1.24
N TRP A 124 -9.39 5.21 -1.15
CA TRP A 124 -9.91 4.26 -2.12
C TRP A 124 -10.26 4.97 -3.43
N ASN A 125 -9.58 4.57 -4.51
CA ASN A 125 -9.88 5.02 -5.86
C ASN A 125 -9.31 4.02 -6.88
N THR A 126 -9.82 4.09 -8.10
CA THR A 126 -9.34 3.31 -9.25
C THR A 126 -8.76 4.20 -10.34
N SER A 127 -8.67 5.51 -10.10
CA SER A 127 -8.11 6.47 -11.04
C SER A 127 -6.60 6.30 -11.16
N LEU A 128 -6.10 6.34 -12.39
CA LEU A 128 -4.66 6.28 -12.66
C LEU A 128 -4.11 7.69 -12.88
N ASP A 129 -3.32 8.16 -11.93
CA ASP A 129 -2.56 9.41 -12.08
C ASP A 129 -1.20 9.13 -12.71
N GLY A 130 -1.10 9.37 -14.02
CA GLY A 130 0.12 9.17 -14.79
C GLY A 130 1.31 9.99 -14.29
N ASP A 131 1.07 11.19 -13.76
CA ASP A 131 2.13 12.06 -13.25
C ASP A 131 2.68 11.54 -11.92
N GLN A 132 1.81 11.07 -11.02
CA GLN A 132 2.24 10.43 -9.76
C GLN A 132 2.95 9.10 -10.03
N ILE A 133 2.47 8.30 -10.99
CA ILE A 133 3.16 7.07 -11.43
C ILE A 133 4.55 7.39 -11.95
N GLN A 134 4.69 8.41 -12.81
CA GLN A 134 5.99 8.81 -13.33
C GLN A 134 6.92 9.34 -12.23
N ALA A 135 6.40 10.13 -11.29
CA ALA A 135 7.15 10.61 -10.14
C ALA A 135 7.68 9.46 -9.27
N TYR A 136 6.87 8.41 -9.05
CA TYR A 136 7.29 7.21 -8.32
C TYR A 136 8.40 6.44 -9.05
N ILE A 137 8.28 6.26 -10.36
CA ILE A 137 9.33 5.66 -11.20
C ILE A 137 10.63 6.47 -11.11
N ASP A 138 10.54 7.79 -11.21
CA ASP A 138 11.69 8.69 -11.15
C ASP A 138 12.38 8.64 -9.79
N PHE A 139 11.59 8.63 -8.71
CA PHE A 139 12.11 8.46 -7.35
C PHE A 139 12.83 7.12 -7.19
N ALA A 140 12.18 6.00 -7.58
CA ALA A 140 12.77 4.67 -7.50
C ALA A 140 14.07 4.55 -8.31
N TYR A 141 14.12 5.15 -9.50
CA TYR A 141 15.33 5.20 -10.32
C TYR A 141 16.44 6.03 -9.65
N SER A 142 16.10 7.20 -9.10
CA SER A 142 17.07 8.07 -8.40
C SER A 142 17.71 7.38 -7.19
N LYS A 143 16.93 6.52 -6.49
CA LYS A 143 17.37 5.70 -5.37
C LYS A 143 17.98 4.36 -5.80
N ARG A 144 18.08 4.10 -7.12
CA ARG A 144 18.64 2.87 -7.73
C ARG A 144 17.90 1.59 -7.32
N VAL A 145 16.62 1.71 -6.96
CA VAL A 145 15.73 0.58 -6.69
C VAL A 145 15.42 -0.17 -7.99
N ILE A 146 15.20 0.60 -9.08
CA ILE A 146 15.08 0.09 -10.43
C ILE A 146 16.32 0.46 -11.27
N LYS A 147 16.65 -0.39 -12.24
CA LYS A 147 17.86 -0.25 -13.07
C LYS A 147 17.70 0.75 -14.21
N GLU A 148 16.49 0.87 -14.72
CA GLU A 148 16.14 1.68 -15.87
C GLU A 148 15.03 2.65 -15.48
N ARG A 149 15.01 3.80 -16.15
CA ARG A 149 13.94 4.77 -16.01
C ARG A 149 12.86 4.47 -17.05
N TYR A 150 11.71 4.00 -16.59
CA TYR A 150 10.56 3.70 -17.45
C TYR A 150 9.68 4.93 -17.69
N ASN A 151 8.90 4.90 -18.77
CA ASN A 151 7.86 5.90 -19.03
C ASN A 151 6.52 5.33 -18.58
N ALA A 152 5.86 6.01 -17.64
CA ALA A 152 4.56 5.62 -17.10
C ALA A 152 3.51 5.41 -18.19
N THR A 153 3.50 6.23 -19.25
CA THR A 153 2.49 6.14 -20.32
C THR A 153 2.61 4.87 -21.17
N LEU A 154 3.73 4.15 -21.08
CA LEU A 154 3.92 2.86 -21.74
C LEU A 154 3.55 1.66 -20.85
N LEU A 155 3.29 1.92 -19.57
CA LEU A 155 2.99 0.89 -18.56
C LEU A 155 1.52 0.91 -18.13
N VAL A 156 0.80 1.97 -18.49
CA VAL A 156 -0.57 2.23 -18.06
C VAL A 156 -1.50 2.11 -19.27
N GLU A 157 -2.56 1.33 -19.13
CA GLU A 157 -3.61 1.19 -20.12
C GLU A 157 -4.98 1.30 -19.42
N SER A 158 -5.89 2.09 -19.98
CA SER A 158 -7.31 2.05 -19.60
C SER A 158 -7.97 0.86 -20.30
N VAL A 159 -8.51 -0.08 -19.52
CA VAL A 159 -9.22 -1.26 -20.02
C VAL A 159 -10.72 -1.10 -20.00
#